data_AF-A0A9D1ALL1-F1
#
_entry.id   AF-A0A9D1ALL1-F1
#
_cell.length_a   1.000
_cell.length_b   1.000
_cell.length_c   1.000
_cell.angle_alpha   90.00
_cell.angle_beta   90.00
_cell.angle_gamma   90.00
#
_symmetry.space_group_name_H-M   'P 1'
#
loop_
_entity.id
_entity.type
_entity.pdbx_description
1 polymer ?
#
loop_
_entity_poly.entity_id
_entity_poly.type
_entity_poly.pdbx_seq_one_letter_code
_entity_poly.pdbx_strand_id
1 'polypeptide(L)'
;MSEGCAEFGLEAEELSLSRGVLENALAQGRPVICSVGPGDFTTAGHFIVITGESDGQFSVCDPNSRERSGMLWDYDRLASQIRNLWAFSKEEKTQEIFY
;
A
#
# COMPACT_ATOMS: atom_id res chain seq x y z
N MET A 1 9.17 -4.12 8.47
CA MET A 1 8.83 -4.15 7.02
C MET A 1 10.05 -3.81 6.17
N SER A 2 10.85 -2.80 6.50
CA SER A 2 12.00 -2.35 5.69
C SER A 2 13.14 -3.35 5.49
N GLU A 3 13.57 -4.09 6.53
CA GLU A 3 14.78 -4.95 6.46
C GLU A 3 14.66 -6.10 5.43
N GLY A 4 13.47 -6.65 5.23
CA GLY A 4 13.27 -7.75 4.26
C GLY A 4 13.16 -7.28 2.81
N CYS A 5 12.95 -5.99 2.54
CA CYS A 5 12.69 -5.49 1.19
C CYS A 5 13.96 -5.48 0.32
N ALA A 6 15.09 -5.13 0.94
CA ALA A 6 16.37 -5.02 0.25
C ALA A 6 16.82 -6.37 -0.36
N GLU A 7 16.51 -7.50 0.30
CA GLU A 7 16.81 -8.84 -0.24
C GLU A 7 16.08 -9.14 -1.56
N PHE A 8 14.97 -8.46 -1.81
CA PHE A 8 14.19 -8.57 -3.05
C PHE A 8 14.44 -7.40 -4.03
N GLY A 9 15.42 -6.53 -3.75
CA GLY A 9 15.69 -5.33 -4.55
C GLY A 9 14.53 -4.33 -4.50
N LEU A 10 13.85 -4.25 -3.37
CA LEU A 10 12.75 -3.32 -3.11
C LEU A 10 13.13 -2.37 -1.98
N GLU A 11 12.59 -1.17 -2.06
CA GLU A 11 12.60 -0.19 -0.99
C GLU A 11 11.19 -0.07 -0.42
N ALA A 12 11.08 0.13 0.89
CA ALA A 12 9.82 0.40 1.57
C ALA A 12 9.92 1.71 2.35
N GLU A 13 9.01 2.63 2.05
CA GLU A 13 8.88 3.91 2.71
C GLU A 13 7.61 3.89 3.58
N GLU A 14 7.74 4.20 4.87
CA GLU A 14 6.58 4.40 5.73
C GLU A 14 5.89 5.71 5.39
N LEU A 15 4.59 5.65 5.13
CA LEU A 15 3.79 6.80 4.73
C LEU A 15 2.96 7.34 5.89
N SER A 16 2.74 8.65 5.89
CA SER A 16 1.73 9.25 6.76
C SER A 16 0.32 8.86 6.32
N LEU A 17 -0.62 8.82 7.28
CA LEU A 17 -2.03 8.47 7.07
C LEU A 17 -2.83 9.59 6.41
N SER A 18 -2.38 10.06 5.25
CA SER A 18 -2.98 11.13 4.47
C SER A 18 -3.41 10.61 3.11
N ARG A 19 -4.64 10.98 2.70
CA ARG A 19 -5.20 10.66 1.39
C ARG A 19 -4.24 11.08 0.27
N GLY A 20 -3.76 12.32 0.32
CA GLY A 20 -2.89 12.84 -0.72
C GLY A 20 -1.53 12.13 -0.80
N VAL A 21 -1.02 11.61 0.31
CA VAL A 21 0.25 10.84 0.32
C VAL A 21 0.04 9.46 -0.28
N LEU A 22 -1.06 8.80 0.07
CA LEU A 22 -1.46 7.52 -0.54
C LEU A 22 -1.69 7.67 -2.05
N GLU A 23 -2.51 8.64 -2.46
CA GLU A 23 -2.80 8.92 -3.87
C GLU A 23 -1.53 9.24 -4.66
N ASN A 24 -0.61 10.03 -4.08
CA ASN A 24 0.67 10.34 -4.73
C ASN A 24 1.54 9.09 -4.92
N ALA A 25 1.66 8.23 -3.91
CA ALA A 25 2.40 6.98 -4.03
C ALA A 25 1.80 6.08 -5.13
N LEU A 26 0.48 5.92 -5.16
CA LEU A 26 -0.21 5.12 -6.16
C LEU A 26 -0.06 5.70 -7.58
N ALA A 27 -0.12 7.03 -7.71
CA ALA A 27 0.10 7.72 -9.00
C ALA A 27 1.52 7.54 -9.55
N GLN A 28 2.52 7.33 -8.68
CA GLN A 28 3.88 6.95 -9.05
C GLN A 28 4.02 5.45 -9.38
N GLY A 29 2.94 4.68 -9.37
CA GLY A 29 2.95 3.24 -9.60
C GLY A 29 3.52 2.44 -8.42
N ARG A 30 3.60 3.04 -7.23
CA ARG A 30 4.13 2.40 -6.02
C ARG A 30 2.97 1.73 -5.26
N PRO A 31 2.86 0.39 -5.25
CA PRO A 31 1.83 -0.27 -4.47
C PRO A 31 2.08 -0.05 -2.97
N VAL A 32 0.99 0.02 -2.20
CA VAL A 32 1.05 0.32 -0.77
C VAL A 32 0.55 -0.86 0.04
N ILE A 33 1.39 -1.41 0.91
CA ILE A 33 0.95 -2.39 1.90
C ILE A 33 0.38 -1.64 3.09
N CYS A 34 -0.80 -2.06 3.52
CA CYS A 34 -1.55 -1.45 4.59
C CYS A 34 -1.76 -2.46 5.71
N SER A 35 -1.41 -2.06 6.94
CA SER A 35 -1.85 -2.76 8.15
C SER A 35 -3.20 -2.19 8.58
N VAL A 36 -4.20 -3.06 8.73
CA VAL A 36 -5.54 -2.69 9.18
C VAL A 36 -5.86 -3.36 10.52
N GLY A 37 -6.61 -2.64 11.36
CA GLY A 37 -7.20 -3.17 12.59
C GLY A 37 -8.57 -3.82 12.36
N PRO A 38 -9.35 -4.04 13.43
CA PRO A 38 -10.68 -4.63 13.31
C PRO A 38 -11.63 -3.80 12.45
N GLY A 39 -12.42 -4.46 11.61
CA GLY A 39 -13.40 -3.87 10.70
C GLY A 39 -13.78 -4.81 9.55
N ASP A 40 -13.88 -4.28 8.34
CA ASP A 40 -14.34 -4.98 7.13
C ASP A 40 -13.44 -6.17 6.72
N PHE A 41 -12.13 -6.07 7.00
CA PHE A 41 -11.15 -7.06 6.56
C PHE A 41 -10.85 -8.15 7.60
N THR A 42 -11.09 -7.87 8.89
CA THR A 42 -10.63 -8.70 10.01
C THR A 42 -11.28 -8.28 11.32
N THR A 43 -11.28 -9.16 12.33
CA THR A 43 -11.74 -8.84 13.69
C THR A 43 -10.61 -8.48 14.65
N ALA A 44 -9.34 -8.63 14.24
CA ALA A 44 -8.17 -8.35 15.08
C ALA A 44 -7.17 -7.44 14.35
N GLY A 45 -6.55 -7.96 13.29
CA GLY A 45 -5.63 -7.22 12.44
C GLY A 45 -5.34 -8.00 11.16
N HIS A 46 -4.97 -7.30 10.09
CA HIS A 46 -4.70 -7.92 8.79
C HIS A 46 -3.81 -7.00 7.93
N PHE A 47 -3.17 -7.59 6.92
CA PHE A 47 -2.45 -6.83 5.91
C PHE A 47 -3.17 -6.95 4.58
N ILE A 48 -3.39 -5.81 3.93
CA ILE A 48 -3.96 -5.70 2.59
C ILE A 48 -3.02 -4.89 1.70
N VAL A 49 -3.19 -4.97 0.39
CA VAL A 49 -2.41 -4.17 -0.57
C VAL A 49 -3.33 -3.23 -1.31
N ILE A 50 -3.00 -1.95 -1.35
CA ILE A 50 -3.67 -0.95 -2.18
C ILE A 50 -2.84 -0.80 -3.46
N THR A 51 -3.48 -1.00 -4.61
CA THR A 51 -2.78 -1.11 -5.90
C THR A 51 -3.08 0.03 -6.86
N GLY A 52 -4.13 0.81 -6.60
CA GLY A 52 -4.47 1.95 -7.42
C GLY A 52 -5.63 2.74 -6.87
N GLU A 53 -5.87 3.88 -7.51
CA GLU A 53 -6.96 4.79 -7.25
C GLU A 53 -7.61 5.14 -8.61
N SER A 54 -8.94 5.22 -8.63
CA SER A 54 -9.74 5.65 -9.78
C SER A 54 -11.01 6.32 -9.29
N ASP A 55 -11.29 7.51 -9.81
CA ASP A 55 -12.51 8.28 -9.54
C ASP A 55 -12.83 8.48 -8.05
N GLY A 56 -11.80 8.63 -7.22
CA GLY A 56 -11.88 8.82 -5.77
C GLY A 56 -11.94 7.53 -4.94
N GLN A 57 -11.90 6.37 -5.59
CA GLN A 57 -11.99 5.04 -4.96
C GLN A 57 -10.72 4.21 -5.16
N PHE A 58 -10.45 3.33 -4.20
CA PHE A 58 -9.21 2.56 -4.12
C PHE A 58 -9.42 1.09 -4.46
N SER A 59 -8.50 0.54 -5.25
CA SER A 59 -8.43 -0.90 -5.52
C SER A 59 -7.60 -1.59 -4.46
N VAL A 60 -8.17 -2.60 -3.81
CA VAL A 60 -7.55 -3.36 -2.72
C VAL A 60 -7.37 -4.81 -3.14
N CYS A 61 -6.23 -5.41 -2.81
CA CYS A 61 -6.01 -6.84 -2.82
C CYS A 61 -5.99 -7.33 -1.37
N ASP A 62 -7.00 -8.12 -1.02
CA ASP A 62 -7.17 -8.71 0.30
C ASP A 62 -6.89 -10.23 0.23
N PRO A 63 -5.82 -10.72 0.90
CA PRO A 63 -5.49 -12.14 0.97
C PRO A 63 -6.64 -13.03 1.47
N ASN A 64 -7.52 -12.50 2.31
CA ASN A 64 -8.61 -13.26 2.92
C ASN A 64 -9.88 -13.31 2.06
N SER A 65 -9.99 -12.53 0.98
CA SER A 65 -11.21 -12.50 0.17
C SER A 65 -11.00 -12.02 -1.26
N ARG A 66 -11.36 -12.89 -2.22
CA ARG A 66 -11.46 -12.54 -3.64
C ARG A 66 -12.58 -11.54 -3.91
N GLU A 67 -13.68 -11.63 -3.16
CA GLU A 67 -14.82 -10.72 -3.30
C GLU A 67 -14.40 -9.29 -2.92
N ARG A 68 -13.78 -9.10 -1.74
CA ARG A 68 -13.28 -7.78 -1.31
C ARG A 68 -12.18 -7.25 -2.23
N SER A 69 -11.41 -8.16 -2.83
CA SER A 69 -10.40 -7.80 -3.83
C SER A 69 -10.97 -7.35 -5.18
N GLY A 70 -12.24 -7.66 -5.47
CA GLY A 70 -12.95 -7.22 -6.67
C GLY A 70 -13.77 -5.95 -6.47
N MET A 71 -13.73 -5.36 -5.28
CA MET A 71 -14.48 -4.15 -4.92
C MET A 71 -13.59 -2.91 -4.96
N LEU A 72 -14.21 -1.76 -5.21
CA LEU A 72 -13.62 -0.45 -4.99
C LEU A 72 -14.00 0.07 -3.60
N TRP A 73 -13.07 0.77 -2.97
CA TRP A 73 -13.18 1.20 -1.58
C TRP A 73 -13.05 2.71 -1.44
N ASP A 74 -13.95 3.32 -0.67
CA ASP A 74 -13.84 4.74 -0.33
C ASP A 74 -12.72 4.96 0.70
N TYR A 75 -11.97 6.05 0.57
CA TYR A 75 -10.86 6.37 1.48
C TYR A 75 -11.30 6.38 2.94
N ASP A 76 -12.41 7.04 3.28
CA ASP A 76 -12.81 7.22 4.67
C ASP A 76 -13.13 5.88 5.34
N ARG A 77 -13.70 4.94 4.57
CA ARG A 77 -13.95 3.57 5.02
C ARG A 77 -12.63 2.85 5.30
N LEU A 78 -11.65 2.96 4.40
CA LEU A 78 -10.32 2.39 4.61
C LEU A 78 -9.65 3.05 5.82
N ALA A 79 -9.46 4.38 5.78
CA ALA A 79 -8.74 5.19 6.75
C ALA A 79 -9.18 4.96 8.20
N SER A 80 -10.48 4.73 8.43
CA SER A 80 -11.00 4.40 9.77
C SER A 80 -10.40 3.12 10.38
N GLN A 81 -9.86 2.23 9.55
CA GLN A 81 -9.33 0.92 9.93
C GLN A 81 -7.79 0.84 9.76
N ILE A 82 -7.17 1.80 9.06
CA ILE A 82 -5.73 1.79 8.79
C ILE A 82 -4.95 2.05 10.09
N ARG A 83 -3.92 1.24 10.31
CA ARG A 83 -2.95 1.39 11.39
C ARG A 83 -1.61 1.90 10.89
N ASN A 84 -1.17 1.44 9.72
CA ASN A 84 0.05 1.95 9.10
C ASN A 84 0.10 1.65 7.59
N LEU A 85 0.93 2.40 6.86
CA LEU A 85 1.10 2.32 5.41
C LEU A 85 2.58 2.27 5.03
N TRP A 86 2.92 1.41 4.08
CA TRP A 86 4.25 1.36 3.48
C TRP A 86 4.15 1.32 1.96
N ALA A 87 4.74 2.30 1.28
CA ALA A 87 4.85 2.31 -0.17
C ALA A 87 6.11 1.58 -0.62
N PHE A 88 5.96 0.74 -1.63
CA PHE A 88 7.05 -0.06 -2.18
C PHE A 88 7.48 0.47 -3.54
N SER A 89 8.78 0.57 -3.74
CA SER A 89 9.41 0.89 -5.01
C SER A 89 10.52 -0.11 -5.31
N LYS A 90 10.88 -0.21 -6.58
CA LYS A 90 12.09 -0.94 -6.96
C LYS A 90 13.30 -0.15 -6.48
N GLU A 91 14.30 -0.83 -5.94
CA GLU A 91 15.60 -0.24 -5.65
C GLU A 91 16.23 0.23 -6.97
N GLU A 92 16.48 1.54 -7.09
CA GLU A 92 17.19 2.10 -8.24
C GLU A 92 18.69 1.98 -7.97
N LYS A 93 19.34 1.01 -8.62
CA LYS A 93 20.81 0.95 -8.63
C LYS A 93 21.34 2.06 -9.54
N THR A 94 21.82 3.14 -8.94
CA THR A 94 22.59 4.17 -9.64
C THR A 94 23.84 3.50 -10.22
N GLN A 95 23.88 3.29 -11.55
CA GLN A 95 25.11 2.93 -12.23
C GLN A 95 26.03 4.15 -12.19
N GLU A 96 27.05 4.14 -11.34
CA GLU A 96 28.16 5.07 -11.44
C GLU A 96 28.86 4.83 -12.79
N ILE A 97 28.64 5.75 -13.73
CA ILE A 97 29.36 5.79 -15.00
C ILE A 97 30.72 6.44 -14.69
N PHE A 98 31.76 5.62 -14.49
CA PHE A 98 33.13 6.13 -14.44
C PHE A 98 33.58 6.45 -15.88
N TYR A 99 33.96 7.71 -16.11
CA TYR A 99 34.61 8.19 -17.35
C TYR A 99 36.10 7.86 -17.35
#